data_AF-A0A9D6CT76-F1
#
_entry.id   AF-A0A9D6CT76-F1
#
_cell.length_a   1.000
_cell.length_b   1.000
_cell.length_c   1.000
_cell.angle_alpha   90.00
_cell.angle_beta   90.00
_cell.angle_gamma   90.00
#
_symmetry.space_group_name_H-M   'P 1'
#
loop_
_entity.id
_entity.type
_entity.pdbx_description
1 polymer ?
#
loop_
_entity_poly.entity_id
_entity_poly.type
_entity_poly.pdbx_seq_one_letter_code
_entity_poly.pdbx_strand_id
1 'polypeptide(L)'
;MGVLPVLLRGGLRGGDLRRRADPVRPAAAAARHRPAGTSEGHGGGVRGAVAFAAFQAGWFACVLGAANHAPWLGPGLVAALALRFLAKGGKGATVYLAACAALGFTLDSALTAGGLLHFPADGDRRWSPLWMTALWVNLAMFVPAGLRWLYGRPALAASLGAAGGPAAYWAGQRLGALEWSAPQAAAAVACEWAAATPAIVWLASRGETGGRPA
;
A
#
# COMPACT_ATOMS: atom_id res chain seq x y z
N MET A 1 73.14 21.67 10.37
CA MET A 1 71.95 20.90 10.80
C MET A 1 72.22 19.43 10.44
N GLY A 2 72.26 18.54 11.44
CA GLY A 2 72.94 17.21 11.49
C GLY A 2 72.51 16.17 10.43
N VAL A 3 73.30 15.17 9.99
CA VAL A 3 74.25 14.19 10.59
C VAL A 3 73.57 12.96 11.27
N LEU A 4 73.54 11.85 10.51
CA LEU A 4 73.74 10.41 10.84
C LEU A 4 72.72 9.58 11.69
N PRO A 5 72.75 8.21 11.59
CA PRO A 5 71.62 7.27 11.63
C PRO A 5 71.75 6.22 12.77
N VAL A 6 71.23 4.98 12.55
CA VAL A 6 71.68 3.69 13.16
C VAL A 6 71.01 3.24 14.48
N LEU A 7 70.18 2.18 14.43
CA LEU A 7 70.45 0.86 15.05
C LEU A 7 69.27 -0.14 15.00
N LEU A 8 69.50 -1.24 14.29
CA LEU A 8 68.93 -2.56 14.54
C LEU A 8 69.49 -3.14 15.86
N ARG A 9 68.63 -3.73 16.68
CA ARG A 9 68.86 -4.87 17.61
C ARG A 9 67.45 -5.39 17.94
N GLY A 10 67.05 -6.62 17.66
CA GLY A 10 67.72 -7.89 17.92
C GLY A 10 67.04 -8.54 19.13
N GLY A 11 66.25 -9.60 18.91
CA GLY A 11 65.55 -10.26 20.02
C GLY A 11 64.62 -11.41 19.64
N LEU A 12 65.10 -12.40 18.88
CA LEU A 12 64.45 -13.71 18.80
C LEU A 12 64.69 -14.46 20.12
N ARG A 13 63.61 -14.76 20.86
CA ARG A 13 63.62 -15.73 21.96
C ARG A 13 62.76 -16.93 21.55
N GLY A 14 63.45 -18.05 21.32
CA GLY A 14 62.82 -19.34 21.14
C GLY A 14 62.44 -19.98 22.48
N GLY A 15 61.41 -20.80 22.42
CA GLY A 15 61.19 -21.96 23.28
C GLY A 15 60.42 -21.70 24.57
N ASP A 16 59.12 -22.03 24.56
CA ASP A 16 58.65 -22.95 25.59
C ASP A 16 57.51 -23.85 25.11
N LEU A 17 57.55 -25.05 25.67
CA LEU A 17 56.94 -26.29 25.24
C LEU A 17 55.54 -26.50 25.84
N ARG A 18 54.77 -27.37 25.17
CA ARG A 18 53.67 -28.18 25.72
C ARG A 18 52.42 -27.43 26.18
N ARG A 19 51.38 -27.45 25.35
CA ARG A 19 50.03 -27.74 25.83
C ARG A 19 49.20 -28.49 24.77
N ARG A 20 49.11 -29.79 25.02
CA ARG A 20 47.93 -30.66 24.90
C ARG A 20 47.18 -30.69 23.57
N ALA A 21 47.29 -31.85 22.92
CA ALA A 21 46.24 -32.36 22.05
C ALA A 21 44.91 -32.40 22.81
N ASP A 22 43.85 -31.91 22.16
CA ASP A 22 42.51 -32.46 22.36
C ASP A 22 41.99 -32.98 21.01
N PRO A 23 41.48 -34.21 20.96
CA PRO A 23 40.95 -34.82 19.75
C PRO A 23 39.63 -34.16 19.33
N VAL A 24 39.42 -34.15 18.02
CA VAL A 24 38.17 -33.80 17.32
C VAL A 24 36.97 -34.43 18.03
N ARG A 25 36.10 -33.59 18.62
CA ARG A 25 34.75 -34.02 19.03
C ARG A 25 33.86 -34.14 17.78
N PRO A 26 33.14 -35.25 17.58
CA PRO A 26 32.24 -35.42 16.44
C PRO A 26 31.04 -34.48 16.57
N ALA A 27 30.76 -33.74 15.51
CA ALA A 27 29.57 -32.93 15.34
C ALA A 27 28.35 -33.83 15.08
N ALA A 28 27.71 -34.30 16.15
CA ALA A 28 26.38 -34.91 16.08
C ALA A 28 25.61 -34.56 17.35
N ALA A 29 24.87 -33.45 17.33
CA ALA A 29 23.72 -33.25 18.21
C ALA A 29 22.82 -32.12 17.73
N ALA A 30 21.58 -32.50 17.43
CA ALA A 30 20.38 -31.67 17.42
C ALA A 30 20.22 -30.68 16.26
N ALA A 31 19.74 -31.22 15.13
CA ALA A 31 18.73 -30.54 14.34
C ALA A 31 17.56 -30.16 15.27
N ARG A 32 17.58 -28.92 15.79
CA ARG A 32 16.44 -28.34 16.49
C ARG A 32 15.43 -27.94 15.41
N HIS A 33 14.45 -28.81 15.19
CA HIS A 33 13.15 -28.38 14.68
C HIS A 33 12.65 -27.26 15.59
N ARG A 34 12.74 -26.02 15.12
CA ARG A 34 12.11 -24.87 15.76
C ARG A 34 10.63 -24.97 15.39
N PRO A 35 9.71 -25.28 16.32
CA PRO A 35 8.30 -25.23 16.00
C PRO A 35 7.97 -23.78 15.61
N ALA A 36 7.24 -23.64 14.50
CA ALA A 36 6.74 -22.36 14.03
C ALA A 36 6.00 -21.67 15.18
N GLY A 37 6.52 -20.51 15.59
CA GLY A 37 5.86 -19.67 16.59
C GLY A 37 4.55 -19.15 16.02
N THR A 38 3.46 -19.86 16.31
CA THR A 38 2.10 -19.35 16.14
C THR A 38 1.81 -18.36 17.26
N SER A 39 2.27 -17.11 17.12
CA SER A 39 1.79 -16.00 17.96
C SER A 39 1.50 -14.71 17.17
N GLU A 40 1.22 -14.81 15.87
CA GLU A 40 0.79 -13.65 15.05
C GLU A 40 -0.75 -13.50 14.92
N GLY A 41 -1.54 -14.40 15.53
CA GLY A 41 -2.95 -14.58 15.16
C GLY A 41 -3.95 -13.50 15.58
N HIS A 42 -3.81 -12.86 16.75
CA HIS A 42 -4.89 -12.02 17.30
C HIS A 42 -4.75 -10.52 16.97
N GLY A 43 -3.53 -9.98 17.00
CA GLY A 43 -3.30 -8.54 16.75
C GLY A 43 -3.38 -8.14 15.28
N GLY A 44 -3.01 -9.03 14.36
CA GLY A 44 -3.09 -8.80 12.91
C GLY A 44 -4.54 -8.79 12.41
N GLY A 45 -5.35 -9.75 12.86
CA GLY A 45 -6.75 -9.88 12.45
C GLY A 45 -7.60 -8.66 12.85
N VAL A 46 -7.45 -8.18 14.09
CA VAL A 46 -8.20 -7.00 14.58
C VAL A 46 -7.82 -5.73 13.80
N ARG A 47 -6.53 -5.53 13.49
CA ARG A 47 -6.09 -4.37 12.70
C ARG A 47 -6.64 -4.40 11.27
N GLY A 48 -6.64 -5.58 10.63
CA GLY A 48 -7.23 -5.78 9.31
C GLY A 48 -8.74 -5.51 9.32
N ALA A 49 -9.45 -6.03 10.32
CA ALA A 49 -10.90 -5.82 10.46
C ALA A 49 -11.26 -4.33 10.66
N VAL A 50 -10.51 -3.60 11.50
CA VAL A 50 -10.71 -2.15 11.69
C VAL A 50 -10.45 -1.39 10.40
N ALA A 51 -9.40 -1.74 9.65
CA ALA A 51 -9.10 -1.11 8.37
C ALA A 51 -10.20 -1.37 7.33
N PHE A 52 -10.72 -2.60 7.27
CA PHE A 52 -11.83 -2.97 6.40
C PHE A 52 -13.11 -2.22 6.77
N ALA A 53 -13.45 -2.14 8.06
CA ALA A 53 -14.61 -1.39 8.53
C ALA A 53 -14.50 0.11 8.18
N ALA A 54 -13.32 0.71 8.37
CA ALA A 54 -13.08 2.10 7.98
C ALA A 54 -13.18 2.31 6.46
N PHE A 55 -12.64 1.37 5.66
CA PHE A 55 -12.75 1.40 4.21
C PHE A 55 -14.21 1.34 3.76
N GLN A 56 -15.00 0.41 4.30
CA GLN A 56 -16.44 0.31 3.99
C GLN A 56 -17.20 1.56 4.42
N ALA A 57 -16.93 2.11 5.61
CA ALA A 57 -17.57 3.34 6.07
C ALA A 57 -17.27 4.53 5.16
N GLY A 58 -16.00 4.70 4.75
CA GLY A 58 -15.61 5.72 3.77
C GLY A 58 -16.28 5.51 2.42
N TRP A 59 -16.39 4.26 1.96
CA TRP A 59 -17.04 3.92 0.69
C TRP A 59 -18.52 4.29 0.71
N PHE A 60 -19.27 3.83 1.73
CA PHE A 60 -20.69 4.14 1.87
C PHE A 60 -20.94 5.63 2.06
N ALA A 61 -20.10 6.34 2.83
CA ALA A 61 -20.26 7.78 3.01
C ALA A 61 -20.07 8.57 1.70
N CYS A 62 -19.11 8.18 0.85
CA CYS A 62 -18.94 8.78 -0.47
C CYS A 62 -20.13 8.47 -1.39
N VAL A 63 -20.47 7.19 -1.53
CA VAL A 63 -21.48 6.74 -2.49
C VAL A 63 -22.89 7.21 -2.10
N LEU A 64 -23.29 7.01 -0.84
CA LEU A 64 -24.60 7.47 -0.37
C LEU A 64 -24.65 9.00 -0.25
N GLY A 65 -23.54 9.65 0.11
CA GLY A 65 -23.47 11.11 0.10
C GLY A 65 -23.71 11.68 -1.29
N ALA A 66 -23.05 11.14 -2.32
CA ALA A 66 -23.30 11.51 -3.71
C ALA A 66 -24.75 11.23 -4.14
N ALA A 67 -25.26 10.03 -3.86
CA ALA A 67 -26.62 9.65 -4.24
C ALA A 67 -27.73 10.50 -3.59
N ASN A 68 -27.48 11.09 -2.43
CA ASN A 68 -28.45 11.90 -1.67
C ASN A 68 -28.16 13.41 -1.74
N HIS A 69 -27.46 13.88 -2.79
CA HIS A 69 -27.13 15.30 -2.99
C HIS A 69 -26.32 15.94 -1.84
N ALA A 70 -25.58 15.13 -1.08
CA ALA A 70 -24.65 15.55 -0.03
C ALA A 70 -23.23 15.06 -0.32
N PRO A 71 -22.62 15.45 -1.47
CA PRO A 71 -21.36 14.88 -1.95
C PRO A 71 -20.15 15.17 -1.05
N TRP A 72 -20.30 16.04 -0.04
CA TRP A 72 -19.25 16.43 0.89
C TRP A 72 -19.08 15.47 2.08
N LEU A 73 -20.11 14.66 2.42
CA LEU A 73 -20.07 13.78 3.59
C LEU A 73 -18.94 12.73 3.49
N GLY A 74 -18.82 12.10 2.32
CA GLY A 74 -17.75 11.14 2.03
C GLY A 74 -16.35 11.74 2.12
N PRO A 75 -16.03 12.79 1.33
CA PRO A 75 -14.77 13.52 1.43
C PRO A 75 -14.41 13.94 2.86
N GLY A 76 -15.38 14.43 3.63
CA GLY A 76 -15.16 14.83 5.03
C GLY A 76 -14.69 13.67 5.90
N LEU A 77 -15.37 12.51 5.83
CA LEU A 77 -14.98 11.31 6.57
C LEU A 77 -13.62 10.77 6.10
N VAL A 78 -13.41 10.67 4.78
CA VAL A 78 -12.15 10.18 4.21
C VAL A 78 -11.00 11.11 4.60
N ALA A 79 -11.19 12.44 4.61
CA ALA A 79 -10.19 13.39 5.07
C ALA A 79 -9.82 13.17 6.55
N ALA A 80 -10.81 12.95 7.43
CA ALA A 80 -10.53 12.63 8.83
C ALA A 80 -9.75 11.32 9.00
N LEU A 81 -10.09 10.29 8.23
CA LEU A 81 -9.34 9.03 8.20
C LEU A 81 -7.93 9.21 7.65
N ALA A 82 -7.76 10.04 6.61
CA ALA A 82 -6.48 10.38 6.02
C ALA A 82 -5.59 11.13 7.00
N LEU A 83 -6.11 12.12 7.73
CA LEU A 83 -5.36 12.82 8.79
C LEU A 83 -4.86 11.83 9.85
N ARG A 84 -5.70 10.88 10.28
CA ARG A 84 -5.30 9.84 11.23
C ARG A 84 -4.25 8.89 10.65
N PHE A 85 -4.35 8.56 9.36
CA PHE A 85 -3.35 7.74 8.66
C PHE A 85 -2.01 8.47 8.56
N LEU A 86 -2.03 9.73 8.15
CA LEU A 86 -0.84 10.58 8.00
C LEU A 86 -0.17 10.88 9.35
N ALA A 87 -0.94 11.07 10.43
CA ALA A 87 -0.39 11.27 11.77
C ALA A 87 0.46 10.09 12.27
N LYS A 88 0.23 8.89 11.73
CA LYS A 88 1.02 7.68 12.02
C LYS A 88 2.11 7.40 10.97
N GLY A 89 2.06 8.09 9.84
CA GLY A 89 2.96 7.91 8.71
C GLY A 89 4.07 8.96 8.66
N GLY A 90 5.16 8.65 7.95
CA GLY A 90 6.17 9.65 7.60
C GLY A 90 5.81 10.45 6.36
N LYS A 91 6.73 11.30 5.88
CA LYS A 91 6.57 12.11 4.65
C LYS A 91 6.16 11.27 3.42
N GLY A 92 6.59 10.00 3.35
CA GLY A 92 6.21 9.08 2.28
C GLY A 92 4.71 8.77 2.23
N ALA A 93 4.02 8.81 3.38
CA ALA A 93 2.56 8.59 3.44
C ALA A 93 1.79 9.72 2.73
N THR A 94 2.22 10.98 2.91
CA THR A 94 1.63 12.13 2.22
C THR A 94 1.80 12.01 0.72
N VAL A 95 3.02 11.72 0.25
CA VAL A 95 3.31 11.54 -1.17
C VAL A 95 2.50 10.38 -1.76
N TYR A 96 2.39 9.26 -1.02
CA TYR A 96 1.60 8.11 -1.44
C TYR A 96 0.10 8.44 -1.60
N LEU A 97 -0.52 9.06 -0.60
CA LEU A 97 -1.95 9.43 -0.69
C LEU A 97 -2.19 10.47 -1.79
N ALA A 98 -1.29 11.45 -1.94
CA ALA A 98 -1.37 12.45 -3.00
C ALA A 98 -1.23 11.82 -4.40
N ALA A 99 -0.30 10.87 -4.57
CA ALA A 99 -0.14 10.14 -5.82
C ALA A 99 -1.38 9.31 -6.16
N CYS A 100 -2.00 8.63 -5.18
CA CYS A 100 -3.22 7.86 -5.41
C CYS A 100 -4.42 8.77 -5.71
N ALA A 101 -4.54 9.93 -5.05
CA ALA A 101 -5.56 10.92 -5.34
C ALA A 101 -5.41 11.47 -6.77
N ALA A 102 -4.18 11.85 -7.16
CA ALA A 102 -3.90 12.34 -8.51
C ALA A 102 -4.18 11.28 -9.57
N LEU A 103 -3.73 10.04 -9.35
CA LEU A 103 -3.99 8.91 -10.25
C LEU A 103 -5.49 8.72 -10.45
N GLY A 104 -6.24 8.60 -9.37
CA GLY A 104 -7.69 8.39 -9.43
C GLY A 104 -8.44 9.53 -10.10
N PHE A 105 -8.14 10.77 -9.69
CA PHE A 105 -8.74 11.95 -10.31
C PHE A 105 -8.47 12.00 -11.81
N THR A 106 -7.24 11.74 -12.25
CA THR A 106 -6.88 11.75 -13.68
C THR A 106 -7.60 10.66 -14.46
N LEU A 107 -7.60 9.43 -13.96
CA LEU A 107 -8.20 8.29 -14.66
C LEU A 107 -9.73 8.42 -14.77
N ASP A 108 -10.41 8.72 -13.66
CA ASP A 108 -11.86 8.93 -13.68
C ASP A 108 -12.26 10.17 -14.50
N SER A 109 -11.45 11.23 -14.48
CA SER A 109 -11.69 12.39 -15.32
C SER A 109 -11.55 12.03 -16.80
N ALA A 110 -10.61 11.15 -17.17
CA ALA A 110 -10.49 10.68 -18.55
C ALA A 110 -11.73 9.87 -18.99
N LEU A 111 -12.26 9.01 -18.12
CA LEU A 111 -13.51 8.28 -18.38
C LEU A 111 -14.72 9.21 -18.52
N THR A 112 -14.81 10.20 -17.63
CA THR A 112 -15.91 11.19 -17.62
C THR A 112 -15.83 12.10 -18.87
N ALA A 113 -14.64 12.62 -19.17
CA ALA A 113 -14.41 13.45 -20.36
C ALA A 113 -14.66 12.67 -21.67
N GLY A 114 -14.37 11.36 -21.68
CA GLY A 114 -14.69 10.45 -22.76
C GLY A 114 -16.16 10.06 -22.86
N GLY A 115 -17.03 10.56 -21.97
CA GLY A 115 -18.47 10.28 -21.98
C GLY A 115 -18.81 8.84 -21.58
N LEU A 116 -17.96 8.18 -20.80
CA LEU A 116 -18.19 6.81 -20.33
C LEU A 116 -18.90 6.77 -18.98
N LEU A 117 -18.68 7.79 -18.14
CA LEU A 117 -19.28 7.94 -16.82
C LEU A 117 -19.94 9.30 -16.69
N HIS A 118 -21.04 9.35 -15.93
CA HIS A 118 -21.69 10.59 -15.51
C HIS A 118 -21.93 10.57 -13.99
N PHE A 119 -21.77 11.73 -13.35
CA PHE A 119 -21.89 11.91 -11.90
C PHE A 119 -22.98 12.95 -11.59
N PRO A 120 -24.24 12.53 -11.38
CA PRO A 120 -25.37 13.45 -11.30
C PRO A 120 -25.28 14.50 -10.17
N ALA A 121 -24.68 14.13 -9.04
CA ALA A 121 -24.54 15.00 -7.87
C ALA A 121 -23.71 16.27 -8.12
N ASP A 122 -22.86 16.25 -9.15
CA ASP A 122 -21.90 17.31 -9.47
C ASP A 122 -22.23 18.04 -10.80
N GLY A 123 -23.38 17.70 -11.41
CA GLY A 123 -23.88 18.27 -12.68
C GLY A 123 -23.09 17.80 -13.90
N ASP A 124 -23.10 18.60 -14.98
CA ASP A 124 -22.49 18.27 -16.29
C ASP A 124 -20.95 18.45 -16.33
N ARG A 125 -20.29 18.26 -15.19
CA ARG A 125 -18.84 18.34 -15.08
C ARG A 125 -18.18 17.21 -15.86
N ARG A 126 -17.17 17.54 -16.68
CA ARG A 126 -16.39 16.59 -17.49
C ARG A 126 -15.16 16.00 -16.78
N TRP A 127 -15.16 16.00 -15.45
CA TRP A 127 -14.02 15.69 -14.60
C TRP A 127 -14.51 15.06 -13.30
N SER A 128 -13.68 14.21 -12.70
CA SER A 128 -14.05 13.38 -11.56
C SER A 128 -14.40 14.24 -10.33
N PRO A 129 -15.51 13.97 -9.65
CA PRO A 129 -15.90 14.70 -8.47
C PRO A 129 -15.03 14.36 -7.26
N LEU A 130 -15.06 15.24 -6.26
CA LEU A 130 -14.21 15.10 -5.07
C LEU A 130 -14.49 13.81 -4.30
N TRP A 131 -15.76 13.39 -4.20
CA TRP A 131 -16.14 12.16 -3.50
C TRP A 131 -15.61 10.90 -4.19
N MET A 132 -15.54 10.90 -5.52
CA MET A 132 -14.95 9.79 -6.27
C MET A 132 -13.45 9.75 -6.05
N THR A 133 -12.77 10.90 -6.16
CA THR A 133 -11.33 11.03 -5.83
C THR A 133 -11.03 10.60 -4.39
N ALA A 134 -11.92 10.88 -3.44
CA ALA A 134 -11.78 10.43 -2.06
C ALA A 134 -11.83 8.90 -1.91
N LEU A 135 -12.58 8.17 -2.76
CA LEU A 135 -12.59 6.70 -2.75
C LEU A 135 -11.21 6.11 -3.10
N TRP A 136 -10.45 6.75 -3.97
CA TRP A 136 -9.07 6.35 -4.30
C TRP A 136 -8.13 6.50 -3.10
N VAL A 137 -8.25 7.60 -2.36
CA VAL A 137 -7.51 7.81 -1.10
C VAL A 137 -7.94 6.79 -0.05
N ASN A 138 -9.23 6.51 0.04
CA ASN A 138 -9.79 5.52 0.96
C ASN A 138 -9.24 4.12 0.69
N LEU A 139 -9.19 3.69 -0.57
CA LEU A 139 -8.56 2.43 -0.97
C LEU A 139 -7.05 2.44 -0.67
N ALA A 140 -6.36 3.52 -0.98
CA ALA A 140 -4.93 3.65 -0.73
C ALA A 140 -4.59 3.44 0.76
N MET A 141 -5.41 3.96 1.69
CA MET A 141 -5.25 3.73 3.12
C MET A 141 -5.54 2.29 3.54
N PHE A 142 -6.43 1.59 2.84
CA PHE A 142 -6.76 0.19 3.13
C PHE A 142 -5.66 -0.78 2.69
N VAL A 143 -4.96 -0.49 1.58
CA VAL A 143 -3.98 -1.40 0.96
C VAL A 143 -2.92 -1.94 1.94
N PRO A 144 -2.20 -1.12 2.75
CA PRO A 144 -1.19 -1.63 3.67
C PRO A 144 -1.73 -2.54 4.78
N ALA A 145 -2.99 -2.39 5.16
CA ALA A 145 -3.59 -3.14 6.26
C ALA A 145 -4.41 -4.37 5.79
N GLY A 146 -5.10 -4.26 4.66
CA GLY A 146 -6.02 -5.29 4.16
C GLY A 146 -5.53 -6.05 2.92
N LEU A 147 -4.66 -5.44 2.11
CA LEU A 147 -4.21 -6.00 0.83
C LEU A 147 -2.70 -6.20 0.74
N ARG A 148 -2.00 -6.18 1.88
CA ARG A 148 -0.54 -6.39 1.97
C ARG A 148 -0.08 -7.71 1.34
N TRP A 149 -0.94 -8.73 1.33
CA TRP A 149 -0.68 -10.03 0.72
C TRP A 149 -0.62 -9.99 -0.83
N LEU A 150 -1.01 -8.88 -1.45
CA LEU A 150 -0.84 -8.63 -2.90
C LEU A 150 0.54 -8.03 -3.25
N TYR A 151 1.36 -7.69 -2.26
CA TYR A 151 2.68 -7.12 -2.52
C TYR A 151 3.54 -8.11 -3.30
N GLY A 152 4.19 -7.64 -4.36
CA GLY A 152 4.97 -8.48 -5.27
C GLY A 152 4.14 -9.38 -6.20
N ARG A 153 2.81 -9.24 -6.23
CA ARG A 153 1.90 -10.05 -7.06
C ARG A 153 1.09 -9.18 -8.04
N PRO A 154 1.74 -8.49 -9.01
CA PRO A 154 1.07 -7.50 -9.86
C PRO A 154 -0.02 -8.10 -10.75
N ALA A 155 0.17 -9.33 -11.26
CA ALA A 155 -0.85 -9.99 -12.08
C ALA A 155 -2.14 -10.27 -11.28
N LEU A 156 -2.02 -10.72 -10.04
CA LEU A 156 -3.18 -10.95 -9.18
C LEU A 156 -3.85 -9.64 -8.77
N ALA A 157 -3.06 -8.60 -8.46
CA ALA A 157 -3.57 -7.26 -8.20
C ALA A 157 -4.35 -6.71 -9.41
N ALA A 158 -3.84 -6.90 -10.63
CA ALA A 158 -4.52 -6.51 -11.86
C ALA A 158 -5.83 -7.25 -12.05
N SER A 159 -5.86 -8.58 -11.88
CA SER A 159 -7.10 -9.37 -12.00
C SER A 159 -8.16 -8.97 -10.97
N LEU A 160 -7.76 -8.72 -9.72
CA LEU A 160 -8.68 -8.26 -8.68
C LEU A 160 -9.18 -6.85 -8.94
N GLY A 161 -8.33 -5.95 -9.45
CA GLY A 161 -8.74 -4.63 -9.90
C GLY A 161 -9.76 -4.69 -11.05
N ALA A 162 -9.44 -5.49 -12.08
CA ALA A 162 -10.30 -5.67 -13.24
C ALA A 162 -11.71 -6.18 -12.90
N ALA A 163 -11.84 -6.99 -11.84
CA ALA A 163 -13.12 -7.47 -11.35
C ALA A 163 -13.77 -6.50 -10.33
N GLY A 164 -12.99 -6.03 -9.37
CA GLY A 164 -13.45 -5.23 -8.23
C GLY A 164 -13.86 -3.80 -8.63
N GLY A 165 -13.16 -3.18 -9.57
CA GLY A 165 -13.46 -1.85 -10.08
C GLY A 165 -14.87 -1.78 -10.70
N PRO A 166 -15.16 -2.53 -11.77
CA PRO A 166 -16.50 -2.56 -12.36
C PRO A 166 -17.59 -2.97 -11.38
N ALA A 167 -17.33 -3.90 -10.47
CA ALA A 167 -18.29 -4.29 -9.43
C ALA A 167 -18.63 -3.11 -8.50
N ALA A 168 -17.63 -2.33 -8.08
CA ALA A 168 -17.83 -1.15 -7.25
C ALA A 168 -18.59 -0.04 -7.98
N TYR A 169 -18.29 0.22 -9.26
CA TYR A 169 -18.98 1.24 -10.05
C TYR A 169 -20.41 0.82 -10.36
N TRP A 170 -20.64 -0.47 -10.64
CA TRP A 170 -21.98 -1.01 -10.81
C TRP A 170 -22.81 -0.87 -9.52
N ALA A 171 -22.23 -1.17 -8.36
CA ALA A 171 -22.88 -0.93 -7.07
C ALA A 171 -23.17 0.57 -6.84
N GLY A 172 -22.23 1.45 -7.17
CA GLY A 172 -22.41 2.91 -7.12
C GLY A 172 -23.58 3.38 -8.00
N GLN A 173 -23.69 2.85 -9.22
CA GLN A 173 -24.83 3.14 -10.09
C GLN A 173 -26.15 2.66 -9.47
N ARG A 174 -26.19 1.44 -8.93
CA ARG A 174 -27.40 0.89 -8.30
C ARG A 174 -27.86 1.70 -7.11
N LEU A 175 -26.94 2.39 -6.44
CA LEU A 175 -27.21 3.29 -5.33
C LEU A 175 -27.51 4.73 -5.79
N GLY A 176 -27.42 5.04 -7.09
CA GLY A 176 -27.72 6.38 -7.64
C GLY A 176 -26.57 7.38 -7.58
N ALA A 177 -25.33 6.94 -7.35
CA ALA A 177 -24.18 7.83 -7.23
C ALA A 177 -23.54 8.22 -8.58
N LEU A 178 -23.68 7.35 -9.59
CA LEU A 178 -23.12 7.54 -10.93
C LEU A 178 -23.96 6.82 -11.98
N GLU A 179 -23.70 7.10 -13.25
CA GLU A 179 -24.35 6.43 -14.38
C GLU A 179 -23.32 5.98 -15.41
N TRP A 180 -23.54 4.78 -15.99
CA TRP A 180 -22.81 4.30 -17.16
C TRP A 180 -23.37 4.97 -18.42
N SER A 181 -22.55 5.78 -19.09
CA SER A 181 -22.99 6.58 -20.25
C SER A 181 -22.76 5.89 -21.60
N ALA A 182 -22.09 4.72 -21.60
CA ALA A 182 -21.78 3.96 -22.82
C ALA A 182 -21.64 2.46 -22.54
N PRO A 183 -21.92 1.56 -23.52
CA PRO A 183 -21.82 0.11 -23.32
C PRO A 183 -20.39 -0.37 -23.05
N GLN A 184 -19.38 0.31 -23.61
CA GLN A 184 -17.97 0.01 -23.37
C GLN A 184 -17.44 0.53 -22.02
N ALA A 185 -18.23 1.28 -21.25
CA ALA A 185 -17.75 1.93 -20.03
C ALA A 185 -17.31 0.93 -18.96
N ALA A 186 -18.02 -0.20 -18.79
CA ALA A 186 -17.63 -1.25 -17.85
C ALA A 186 -16.27 -1.88 -18.21
N ALA A 187 -16.01 -2.08 -19.51
CA ALA A 187 -14.72 -2.59 -19.98
C ALA A 187 -13.59 -1.56 -19.77
N ALA A 188 -13.87 -0.27 -20.00
CA ALA A 188 -12.92 0.80 -19.75
C ALA A 188 -12.55 0.90 -18.25
N VAL A 189 -13.54 0.82 -17.35
CA VAL A 189 -13.30 0.75 -15.89
C VAL A 189 -12.53 -0.52 -15.52
N ALA A 190 -12.81 -1.66 -16.16
CA ALA A 190 -12.03 -2.88 -15.92
C ALA A 190 -10.55 -2.68 -16.28
N CYS A 191 -10.26 -2.08 -17.45
CA CYS A 191 -8.90 -1.78 -17.88
C CYS A 191 -8.20 -0.76 -16.98
N GLU A 192 -8.91 0.31 -16.59
CA GLU A 192 -8.45 1.33 -15.65
C GLU A 192 -8.00 0.67 -14.34
N TRP A 193 -8.87 -0.10 -13.70
CA TRP A 193 -8.59 -0.71 -12.41
C TRP A 193 -7.58 -1.86 -12.49
N ALA A 194 -7.50 -2.56 -13.62
CA ALA A 194 -6.46 -3.54 -13.89
C ALA A 194 -5.06 -2.90 -13.92
N ALA A 195 -4.94 -1.68 -14.44
CA ALA A 195 -3.68 -0.93 -14.44
C ALA A 195 -3.42 -0.21 -13.11
N ALA A 196 -4.44 0.37 -12.51
CA ALA A 196 -4.29 1.23 -11.35
C ALA A 196 -4.03 0.44 -10.06
N THR A 197 -4.68 -0.70 -9.88
CA THR A 197 -4.53 -1.53 -8.67
C THR A 197 -3.08 -2.00 -8.44
N PRO A 198 -2.36 -2.60 -9.42
CA PRO A 198 -0.96 -2.95 -9.24
C PRO A 198 -0.07 -1.71 -9.01
N ALA A 199 -0.40 -0.56 -9.60
CA ALA A 199 0.34 0.68 -9.36
C ALA A 199 0.19 1.17 -7.90
N ILE A 200 -1.03 1.18 -7.36
CA ILE A 200 -1.29 1.55 -5.95
C ILE A 200 -0.56 0.58 -5.00
N VAL A 201 -0.69 -0.72 -5.24
CA VAL A 201 -0.03 -1.76 -4.44
C VAL A 201 1.49 -1.60 -4.45
N TRP A 202 2.06 -1.31 -5.62
CA TRP A 202 3.49 -1.06 -5.76
C TRP A 202 3.94 0.21 -5.03
N LEU A 203 3.20 1.32 -5.15
CA LEU A 203 3.48 2.56 -4.42
C LEU A 203 3.45 2.33 -2.90
N ALA A 204 2.46 1.58 -2.41
CA ALA A 204 2.34 1.23 -1.00
C ALA A 204 3.57 0.43 -0.52
N SER A 205 4.00 -0.57 -1.30
CA SER A 205 5.17 -1.39 -0.96
C SER A 205 6.47 -0.58 -0.85
N ARG A 206 6.64 0.46 -1.69
CA ARG A 206 7.81 1.36 -1.64
C ARG A 206 7.86 2.20 -0.37
N GLY A 207 6.70 2.68 0.08
CA GLY A 207 6.57 3.47 1.31
C GLY A 207 6.97 2.69 2.56
N GLU A 208 6.74 1.37 2.59
CA GLU A 208 7.16 0.50 3.69
C GLU A 208 8.67 0.21 3.66
N THR A 209 9.25 0.00 2.48
CA THR A 209 10.69 -0.29 2.35
C THR A 209 11.60 0.91 2.64
N GLY A 210 11.15 2.14 2.33
CA GLY A 210 11.93 3.36 2.56
C GLY A 210 11.98 3.84 4.01
N GLY A 211 11.23 3.19 4.92
CA GLY A 211 11.16 3.55 6.35
C GLY A 211 12.06 2.72 7.27
N ARG A 212 12.81 1.73 6.76
CA ARG A 212 13.80 0.99 7.56
C ARG A 212 15.15 1.71 7.50
N PRO A 213 15.71 2.19 8.63
CA PRO A 213 17.11 2.56 8.66
C PRO A 213 17.96 1.32 8.34
N ALA A 214 18.93 1.49 7.44
CA ALA A 214 19.95 0.50 7.11
C ALA A 214 20.88 0.24 8.31
#